data_AF-A0A968JF60-F1
#
_entry.id   AF-A0A968JF60-F1
#
_cell.length_a   1.000
_cell.length_b   1.000
_cell.length_c   1.000
_cell.angle_alpha   90.00
_cell.angle_beta   90.00
_cell.angle_gamma   90.00
#
_symmetry.space_group_name_H-M   'P 1'
#
loop_
_entity.id
_entity.type
_entity.pdbx_description
1 polymer ?
#
loop_
_entity_poly.entity_id
_entity_poly.type
_entity_poly.pdbx_seq_one_letter_code
_entity_poly.pdbx_strand_id
1 'polypeptide(L)'
;MQDYQPAPDTKQSTVAPRAPETALPSSRPVVFETTANRNYLRPRTIDRSLRSLIRSFRYAFAGVGYLLCTQRNAQIHCLIGACAMTLGFFLGLARWEWVLLVLTMTVVLAAEGINTAIEAAVDVATAEYHPIAAIAKDVGAGAVLICAIGAVAVGCLIFLPHLWELYLQVTGGS
;
A
#
# COMPACT_ATOMS: atom_id res chain seq x y z
N MET A 1 -13.21 28.86 78.67
CA MET A 1 -13.74 30.17 78.23
C MET A 1 -13.25 30.39 76.80
N GLN A 2 -14.07 30.54 75.77
CA GLN A 2 -15.54 30.44 75.74
C GLN A 2 -16.02 30.17 74.29
N ASP A 3 -16.94 29.27 73.94
CA ASP A 3 -17.48 28.02 74.54
C ASP A 3 -18.03 27.11 73.40
N TYR A 4 -18.61 25.94 73.69
CA TYR A 4 -19.23 25.01 72.72
C TYR A 4 -20.74 24.82 72.99
N GLN A 5 -21.59 24.91 71.96
CA GLN A 5 -23.00 24.46 71.96
C GLN A 5 -23.44 24.07 70.52
N PRO A 6 -24.19 22.97 70.31
CA PRO A 6 -24.51 22.45 68.97
C PRO A 6 -26.01 22.50 68.54
N ALA A 7 -26.23 22.34 67.23
CA ALA A 7 -27.48 21.91 66.54
C ALA A 7 -28.69 22.90 66.59
N PRO A 8 -29.63 22.84 65.61
CA PRO A 8 -30.54 21.70 65.47
C PRO A 8 -30.69 21.12 64.05
N ASP A 9 -31.07 19.85 64.00
CA ASP A 9 -31.65 19.22 62.80
C ASP A 9 -33.01 19.86 62.46
N THR A 10 -33.33 20.07 61.19
CA THR A 10 -34.71 20.31 60.75
C THR A 10 -34.94 19.70 59.36
N LYS A 11 -35.63 18.57 59.34
CA LYS A 11 -36.16 17.97 58.11
C LYS A 11 -37.32 18.84 57.59
N GLN A 12 -37.21 19.35 56.37
CA GLN A 12 -38.39 19.72 55.58
C GLN A 12 -38.26 19.17 54.14
N SER A 13 -39.30 18.44 53.74
CA SER A 13 -39.45 17.83 52.42
C SER A 13 -40.27 18.76 51.53
N THR A 14 -39.75 19.18 50.38
CA THR A 14 -40.59 19.81 49.35
C THR A 14 -40.02 19.61 47.93
N VAL A 15 -40.64 18.67 47.21
CA VAL A 15 -40.92 18.69 45.75
C VAL A 15 -39.76 18.98 44.78
N ALA A 16 -39.42 17.96 43.96
CA ALA A 16 -38.56 18.11 42.79
C ALA A 16 -39.16 19.09 41.74
N PRO A 17 -38.34 19.88 41.02
CA PRO A 17 -38.84 20.83 40.04
C PRO A 17 -39.57 20.11 38.89
N ARG A 18 -40.85 20.46 38.72
CA ARG A 18 -41.70 19.99 37.63
C ARG A 18 -41.14 20.53 36.30
N ALA A 19 -40.83 19.64 35.35
CA ALA A 19 -40.41 20.07 34.02
C ALA A 19 -41.53 20.91 33.35
N PRO A 20 -41.22 22.08 32.76
CA PRO A 20 -42.21 22.86 32.03
C PRO A 20 -42.60 22.16 30.73
N GLU A 21 -43.86 21.73 30.75
CA GLU A 21 -44.77 21.36 29.68
C GLU A 21 -44.35 21.67 28.23
N THR A 22 -44.45 20.64 27.39
CA THR A 22 -44.33 20.68 25.93
C THR A 22 -45.18 21.78 25.28
N ALA A 23 -44.52 22.81 24.77
CA ALA A 23 -45.03 23.69 23.73
C ALA A 23 -44.10 23.60 22.51
N LEU A 24 -44.55 22.90 21.46
CA LEU A 24 -43.84 22.79 20.18
C LEU A 24 -43.70 24.19 19.54
N PRO A 25 -42.48 24.69 19.26
CA PRO A 25 -42.33 25.92 18.50
C PRO A 25 -42.81 25.72 17.06
N SER A 26 -43.80 26.54 16.71
CA SER A 26 -44.41 26.74 15.38
C SER A 26 -43.52 26.34 14.18
N SER A 27 -44.10 25.53 13.29
CA SER A 27 -43.55 25.04 12.03
C SER A 27 -43.13 26.16 11.06
N ARG A 28 -41.99 26.80 11.31
CA ARG A 28 -41.22 27.45 10.25
C ARG A 28 -40.44 26.36 9.52
N PRO A 29 -40.56 26.20 8.19
CA PRO A 29 -39.68 25.32 7.47
C PRO A 29 -38.26 25.83 7.68
N VAL A 30 -37.39 24.97 8.22
CA VAL A 30 -35.95 25.22 8.16
C VAL A 30 -35.58 25.08 6.70
N VAL A 31 -35.61 26.22 5.99
CA VAL A 31 -34.95 26.35 4.71
C VAL A 31 -33.47 26.22 5.02
N PHE A 32 -32.98 24.98 4.95
CA PHE A 32 -31.57 24.73 4.75
C PHE A 32 -31.24 25.44 3.44
N GLU A 33 -30.68 26.65 3.56
CA GLU A 33 -29.90 27.27 2.50
C GLU A 33 -28.75 26.31 2.22
N THR A 34 -29.05 25.38 1.32
CA THR A 34 -28.08 24.49 0.72
C THR A 34 -27.24 25.37 -0.20
N THR A 35 -26.32 26.11 0.41
CA THR A 35 -25.07 26.52 -0.21
C THR A 35 -24.19 25.29 -0.46
N ALA A 36 -24.77 24.27 -1.11
CA ALA A 36 -24.02 23.33 -1.91
C ALA A 36 -23.35 24.16 -2.99
N ASN A 37 -22.10 24.51 -2.72
CA ASN A 37 -21.23 25.21 -3.63
C ASN A 37 -21.18 24.40 -4.94
N ARG A 38 -21.96 24.83 -5.93
CA ARG A 38 -22.23 24.08 -7.18
C ARG A 38 -20.95 23.75 -7.97
N ASN A 39 -19.84 24.39 -7.61
CA ASN A 39 -18.50 24.10 -8.13
C ASN A 39 -17.95 22.70 -7.78
N TYR A 40 -18.50 21.99 -6.80
CA TYR A 40 -18.12 20.57 -6.57
C TYR A 40 -18.67 19.62 -7.65
N LEU A 41 -19.71 20.03 -8.39
CA LEU A 41 -20.23 19.31 -9.56
C LEU A 41 -19.52 19.73 -10.85
N ARG A 42 -18.22 20.04 -10.81
CA ARG A 42 -17.41 20.06 -12.03
C ARG A 42 -16.99 18.64 -12.35
N PRO A 43 -17.53 17.99 -13.40
CA PRO A 43 -16.98 16.71 -13.85
C PRO A 43 -15.52 16.94 -14.18
N ARG A 44 -14.64 16.15 -13.58
CA ARG A 44 -13.20 16.16 -13.89
C ARG A 44 -13.03 15.60 -15.30
N THR A 45 -13.20 16.46 -16.30
CA THR A 45 -13.03 16.12 -17.70
C THR A 45 -11.63 15.53 -17.86
N ILE A 46 -11.56 14.23 -18.13
CA ILE A 46 -10.30 13.54 -18.37
C ILE A 46 -9.79 14.03 -19.71
N ASP A 47 -9.00 15.10 -19.68
CA ASP A 47 -8.32 15.62 -20.85
C ASP A 47 -7.39 14.51 -21.38
N ARG A 48 -7.84 13.87 -22.48
CA ARG A 48 -7.08 12.85 -23.22
C ARG A 48 -6.11 13.47 -24.22
N SER A 49 -5.68 14.71 -24.00
CA SER A 49 -4.57 15.30 -24.77
C SER A 49 -3.30 14.46 -24.62
N LEU A 50 -2.51 14.39 -25.70
CA LEU A 50 -1.20 13.72 -25.69
C LEU A 50 -0.28 14.30 -24.60
N ARG A 51 -0.42 15.60 -24.28
CA ARG A 51 0.29 16.27 -23.18
C ARG A 51 -0.07 15.71 -21.80
N SER A 52 -1.33 15.34 -21.59
CA SER A 52 -1.82 14.66 -20.38
C SER A 52 -1.22 13.26 -20.25
N LEU A 53 -1.23 12.47 -21.34
CA LEU A 53 -0.65 11.12 -21.36
C LEU A 53 0.86 11.12 -21.12
N ILE A 54 1.63 11.95 -21.84
CA ILE A 54 3.09 12.10 -21.65
C ILE A 54 3.43 12.48 -20.20
N ARG A 55 2.61 13.34 -19.58
CA ARG A 55 2.78 13.73 -18.17
C ARG A 55 2.55 12.54 -17.22
N SER A 56 1.55 11.70 -17.47
CA SER A 56 1.31 10.47 -16.69
C SER A 56 2.45 9.46 -16.84
N PHE A 57 2.96 9.24 -18.06
CA PHE A 57 4.14 8.40 -18.28
C PHE A 57 5.36 8.91 -17.51
N ARG A 58 5.61 10.23 -17.52
CA ARG A 58 6.72 10.83 -16.75
C ARG A 58 6.59 10.56 -15.25
N TYR A 59 5.38 10.61 -14.68
CA TYR A 59 5.16 10.26 -13.28
C TYR A 59 5.36 8.77 -13.00
N ALA A 60 4.93 7.88 -13.91
CA ALA A 60 5.19 6.45 -13.79
C ALA A 60 6.70 6.13 -13.82
N PHE A 61 7.45 6.72 -14.76
CA PHE A 61 8.92 6.58 -14.83
C PHE A 61 9.63 7.16 -13.60
N ALA A 62 9.15 8.27 -13.04
CA ALA A 62 9.67 8.82 -11.79
C ALA A 62 9.42 7.87 -10.61
N GLY A 63 8.26 7.22 -10.55
CA GLY A 63 7.95 6.19 -9.54
C GLY A 63 8.83 4.95 -9.66
N VAL A 64 9.06 4.46 -10.89
CA VAL A 64 10.02 3.36 -11.15
C VAL A 64 11.44 3.77 -10.75
N GLY A 65 11.88 4.98 -11.11
CA GLY A 65 13.17 5.51 -10.69
C GLY A 65 13.32 5.59 -9.17
N TYR A 66 12.29 6.08 -8.46
CA TYR A 66 12.26 6.10 -6.99
C TYR A 66 12.41 4.70 -6.40
N LEU A 67 11.65 3.73 -6.90
CA LEU A 67 11.71 2.33 -6.46
C LEU A 67 13.12 1.76 -6.61
N LEU A 68 13.70 1.86 -7.81
CA LEU A 68 15.01 1.29 -8.14
C LEU A 68 16.18 2.00 -7.44
N CYS A 69 16.09 3.31 -7.22
CA CYS A 69 17.18 4.07 -6.59
C CYS A 69 17.10 4.10 -5.05
N THR A 70 15.93 3.90 -4.45
CA THR A 70 15.73 4.08 -3.01
C THR A 70 15.54 2.76 -2.27
N GLN A 71 14.88 1.76 -2.88
CA GLN A 71 14.54 0.52 -2.17
C GLN A 71 15.60 -0.55 -2.36
N ARG A 72 16.18 -0.99 -1.23
CA ARG A 72 17.27 -1.98 -1.20
C ARG A 72 16.81 -3.34 -1.73
N ASN A 73 15.58 -3.75 -1.43
CA ASN A 73 15.03 -5.02 -1.91
C ASN A 73 14.82 -4.99 -3.43
N ALA A 74 14.23 -3.91 -3.97
CA ALA A 74 14.17 -3.65 -5.41
C ALA A 74 15.55 -3.73 -6.10
N GLN A 75 16.58 -3.12 -5.52
CA GLN A 75 17.96 -3.18 -6.04
C GLN A 75 18.51 -4.60 -6.07
N ILE A 76 18.29 -5.38 -5.01
CA ILE A 76 18.71 -6.79 -4.92
C ILE A 76 17.97 -7.62 -5.98
N HIS A 77 16.66 -7.44 -6.14
CA HIS A 77 15.87 -8.13 -7.18
C HIS A 77 16.33 -7.77 -8.59
N CYS A 78 16.63 -6.49 -8.86
CA CYS A 78 17.21 -6.07 -10.14
C CYS A 78 18.60 -6.66 -10.39
N LEU A 79 19.47 -6.72 -9.38
CA LEU A 79 20.81 -7.32 -9.51
C LEU A 79 20.73 -8.82 -9.80
N ILE A 80 19.91 -9.56 -9.04
CA ILE A 80 19.68 -10.99 -9.26
C ILE A 80 19.08 -11.22 -10.67
N GLY A 81 18.11 -10.40 -11.07
CA GLY A 81 17.53 -10.45 -12.40
C GLY A 81 18.54 -10.17 -13.52
N ALA A 82 19.42 -9.18 -13.36
CA ALA A 82 20.49 -8.89 -14.32
C ALA A 82 21.51 -10.05 -14.43
N CYS A 83 21.86 -10.69 -13.31
CA CYS A 83 22.66 -11.91 -13.30
C CYS A 83 21.95 -13.06 -14.03
N ALA A 84 20.65 -13.25 -13.80
CA ALA A 84 19.85 -14.27 -14.48
C ALA A 84 19.74 -14.01 -15.99
N MET A 85 19.51 -12.76 -16.42
CA MET A 85 19.54 -12.40 -17.85
C MET A 85 20.93 -12.67 -18.47
N THR A 86 22.00 -12.34 -17.76
CA THR A 86 23.38 -12.57 -18.24
C THR A 86 23.66 -14.06 -18.40
N LEU A 87 23.28 -14.88 -17.41
CA LEU A 87 23.38 -16.33 -17.46
C LEU A 87 22.54 -16.93 -18.60
N GLY A 88 21.32 -16.43 -18.79
CA GLY A 88 20.43 -16.87 -19.87
C GLY A 88 20.94 -16.54 -21.28
N PHE A 89 21.68 -15.45 -21.43
CA PHE A 89 22.37 -15.14 -22.67
C PHE A 89 23.50 -16.14 -22.96
N PHE A 90 24.32 -16.49 -21.95
CA PHE A 90 25.40 -17.46 -22.12
C PHE A 90 24.91 -18.90 -22.35
N LEU A 91 23.79 -19.29 -21.74
CA LEU A 91 23.19 -20.62 -21.91
C LEU A 91 22.33 -20.77 -23.17
N GLY A 92 22.11 -19.69 -23.94
CA GLY A 92 21.39 -19.75 -25.21
C GLY A 92 19.88 -19.94 -25.10
N LEU A 93 19.26 -19.41 -24.04
CA LEU A 93 17.83 -19.61 -23.74
C LEU A 93 16.90 -19.36 -24.94
N ALA A 94 15.87 -20.19 -25.06
CA ALA A 94 14.84 -20.09 -26.07
C ALA A 94 13.93 -18.86 -25.84
N ARG A 95 13.29 -18.39 -26.92
CA ARG A 95 12.44 -17.17 -26.90
C ARG A 95 11.33 -17.21 -25.84
N TRP A 96 10.77 -18.39 -25.57
CA TRP A 96 9.70 -18.55 -24.57
C TRP A 96 10.21 -18.46 -23.13
N GLU A 97 11.46 -18.87 -22.88
CA GLU A 97 12.13 -18.77 -21.58
C GLU A 97 12.47 -17.32 -21.25
N TRP A 98 12.92 -16.55 -22.24
CA TRP A 98 13.08 -15.09 -22.11
C TRP A 98 11.76 -14.40 -21.74
N VAL A 99 10.63 -14.81 -22.34
CA VAL A 99 9.31 -14.27 -22.00
C VAL A 99 8.96 -14.59 -20.54
N LEU A 100 9.16 -15.83 -20.09
CA LEU A 100 8.94 -16.21 -18.70
C LEU A 100 9.85 -15.43 -17.74
N LEU A 101 11.15 -15.33 -18.03
CA LEU A 101 12.13 -14.66 -17.18
C LEU A 101 11.83 -13.16 -17.03
N VAL A 102 11.50 -12.47 -18.14
CA VAL A 102 11.08 -11.06 -18.11
C VAL A 102 9.75 -10.86 -17.39
N LEU A 103 8.75 -11.72 -17.63
CA LEU A 103 7.46 -11.67 -16.95
C LEU A 103 7.63 -11.83 -15.43
N THR A 104 8.40 -12.83 -15.02
CA THR A 104 8.70 -13.15 -13.62
C THR A 104 9.43 -12.00 -12.92
N MET A 105 10.48 -11.43 -13.54
CA MET A 105 11.16 -10.24 -13.01
C MET A 105 10.21 -9.04 -12.88
N THR A 106 9.33 -8.85 -13.86
CA THR A 106 8.33 -7.77 -13.85
C THR A 106 7.34 -7.93 -12.70
N VAL A 107 6.87 -9.14 -12.42
CA VAL A 107 5.95 -9.43 -11.30
C VAL A 107 6.61 -9.15 -9.94
N VAL A 108 7.87 -9.55 -9.75
CA VAL A 108 8.60 -9.27 -8.49
C VAL A 108 8.76 -7.78 -8.28
N LEU A 109 9.20 -7.02 -9.30
CA LEU A 109 9.36 -5.57 -9.20
C LEU A 109 8.03 -4.83 -9.04
N ALA A 110 6.94 -5.34 -9.62
CA ALA A 110 5.61 -4.80 -9.41
C ALA A 110 5.12 -5.03 -7.97
N ALA A 111 5.33 -6.22 -7.40
CA ALA A 111 5.00 -6.52 -6.01
C ALA A 111 5.79 -5.64 -5.03
N GLU A 112 7.09 -5.48 -5.26
CA GLU A 112 7.98 -4.59 -4.50
C GLU A 112 7.56 -3.11 -4.58
N GLY A 113 7.12 -2.66 -5.76
CA GLY A 113 6.53 -1.33 -5.95
C GLY A 113 5.21 -1.13 -5.22
N ILE A 114 4.35 -2.16 -5.18
CA ILE A 114 3.09 -2.15 -4.41
C ILE A 114 3.39 -2.14 -2.92
N ASN A 115 4.34 -2.94 -2.43
CA ASN A 115 4.76 -2.93 -1.03
C ASN A 115 5.25 -1.54 -0.61
N THR A 116 6.13 -0.93 -1.40
CA THR A 116 6.63 0.44 -1.18
C THR A 116 5.49 1.48 -1.13
N ALA A 117 4.47 1.33 -1.97
CA ALA A 117 3.31 2.21 -1.97
C ALA A 117 2.40 2.01 -0.75
N ILE A 118 2.26 0.77 -0.26
CA ILE A 118 1.55 0.44 0.99
C ILE A 118 2.29 1.03 2.19
N GLU A 119 3.60 0.82 2.29
CA GLU A 119 4.44 1.40 3.35
C GLU A 119 4.27 2.92 3.43
N ALA A 120 4.44 3.62 2.29
CA ALA A 120 4.28 5.07 2.22
C ALA A 120 2.85 5.55 2.57
N ALA A 121 1.82 4.81 2.16
CA ALA A 121 0.43 5.15 2.50
C ALA A 121 0.12 4.94 4.00
N VAL A 122 0.69 3.89 4.60
CA VAL A 122 0.55 3.59 6.04
C VAL A 122 1.34 4.60 6.89
N ASP A 123 2.54 4.98 6.48
CA ASP A 123 3.38 5.96 7.17
C ASP A 123 2.73 7.36 7.21
N VAL A 124 1.99 7.74 6.16
CA VAL A 124 1.21 8.99 6.16
C VAL A 124 -0.06 8.88 7.00
N ALA A 125 -0.64 7.68 7.13
CA ALA A 125 -1.89 7.45 7.86
C ALA A 125 -1.71 7.30 9.37
N THR A 126 -0.53 6.90 9.86
CA THR A 126 -0.27 6.61 11.28
C THR A 126 1.03 7.26 11.78
N ALA A 127 0.90 8.24 12.67
CA ALA A 127 2.04 8.89 13.33
C ALA A 127 2.61 8.09 14.51
N GLU A 128 1.81 7.19 15.09
CA GLU A 128 2.18 6.28 16.17
C GLU A 128 1.97 4.82 15.75
N TYR A 129 2.64 3.89 16.43
CA TYR A 129 2.51 2.46 16.13
C TYR A 129 1.06 1.97 16.29
N HIS A 130 0.51 1.38 15.23
CA HIS A 130 -0.83 0.82 15.24
C HIS A 130 -0.80 -0.65 14.77
N PRO A 131 -1.46 -1.60 15.47
CA PRO A 131 -1.35 -3.03 15.15
C PRO A 131 -1.84 -3.38 13.73
N ILE A 132 -2.84 -2.67 13.22
CA ILE A 132 -3.32 -2.85 11.83
C ILE A 132 -2.30 -2.31 10.81
N ALA A 133 -1.53 -1.27 11.16
CA ALA A 133 -0.48 -0.74 10.29
C ALA A 133 0.70 -1.71 10.17
N ALA A 134 1.05 -2.40 11.26
CA ALA A 134 2.03 -3.49 11.24
C ALA A 134 1.57 -4.63 10.31
N ILE A 135 0.36 -5.15 10.51
CA ILE A 135 -0.21 -6.22 9.66
C ILE A 135 -0.23 -5.83 8.17
N ALA A 136 -0.58 -4.57 7.84
CA ALA A 136 -0.58 -4.11 6.45
C ALA A 136 0.82 -4.16 5.80
N LYS A 137 1.87 -3.79 6.55
CA LYS A 137 3.27 -3.87 6.09
C LYS A 137 3.76 -5.32 6.01
N ASP A 138 3.45 -6.15 7.00
CA ASP A 138 3.81 -7.56 7.04
C ASP A 138 3.22 -8.34 5.85
N VAL A 139 1.96 -8.06 5.50
CA VAL A 139 1.29 -8.65 4.33
C VAL A 139 1.90 -8.15 3.02
N GLY A 140 2.28 -6.87 2.94
CA GLY A 140 3.00 -6.31 1.79
C GLY A 140 4.34 -7.01 1.54
N ALA A 141 5.16 -7.12 2.58
CA ALA A 141 6.44 -7.83 2.52
C ALA A 141 6.26 -9.33 2.21
N GLY A 142 5.22 -9.96 2.78
CA GLY A 142 4.84 -11.35 2.48
C GLY A 142 4.48 -11.58 1.01
N ALA A 143 3.80 -10.62 0.36
CA ALA A 143 3.48 -10.69 -1.06
C ALA A 143 4.75 -10.65 -1.94
N VAL A 144 5.71 -9.78 -1.61
CA VAL A 144 7.03 -9.75 -2.29
C VAL A 144 7.75 -11.07 -2.14
N LEU A 145 7.79 -11.65 -0.92
CA LEU A 145 8.42 -12.93 -0.64
C LEU A 145 7.81 -14.08 -1.47
N ILE A 146 6.48 -14.14 -1.60
CA ILE A 146 5.79 -15.14 -2.43
C ILE A 146 6.20 -14.98 -3.91
N CYS A 147 6.23 -13.74 -4.43
CA CYS A 147 6.69 -13.47 -5.79
C CYS A 147 8.16 -13.86 -6.00
N ALA A 148 9.03 -13.59 -5.02
CA ALA A 148 10.45 -13.95 -5.07
C ALA A 148 10.68 -15.47 -5.07
N ILE A 149 9.94 -16.23 -4.24
CA ILE A 149 9.99 -17.70 -4.22
C ILE A 149 9.49 -18.26 -5.56
N GLY A 150 8.39 -17.73 -6.10
CA GLY A 150 7.91 -18.10 -7.43
C GLY A 150 8.93 -17.79 -8.52
N ALA A 151 9.66 -16.68 -8.40
CA ALA A 151 10.72 -16.32 -9.35
C ALA A 151 11.92 -17.25 -9.30
N VAL A 152 12.34 -17.68 -8.11
CA VAL A 152 13.38 -18.72 -7.96
C VAL A 152 12.90 -20.04 -8.57
N ALA A 153 11.64 -20.44 -8.35
CA ALA A 153 11.10 -21.67 -8.93
C ALA A 153 11.10 -21.64 -10.48
N VAL A 154 10.63 -20.54 -11.09
CA VAL A 154 10.68 -20.37 -12.56
C VAL A 154 12.13 -20.33 -13.07
N GLY A 155 13.02 -19.63 -12.38
CA GLY A 155 14.45 -19.61 -12.70
C GLY A 155 15.06 -21.00 -12.67
N CYS A 156 14.78 -21.80 -11.65
CA CYS A 156 15.24 -23.20 -11.58
C CYS A 156 14.71 -24.04 -12.75
N LEU A 157 13.43 -23.94 -13.11
CA LEU A 157 12.86 -24.69 -14.23
C LEU A 157 13.51 -24.36 -15.58
N ILE A 158 13.94 -23.12 -15.78
CA ILE A 158 14.65 -22.65 -16.99
C ILE A 158 16.12 -23.06 -16.97
N PHE A 159 16.83 -22.82 -15.85
CA PHE A 159 18.29 -22.95 -15.80
C PHE A 159 18.79 -24.37 -15.52
N LEU A 160 18.08 -25.21 -14.76
CA LEU A 160 18.51 -26.58 -14.47
C LEU A 160 18.76 -27.44 -15.73
N PRO A 161 17.87 -27.52 -16.74
CA PRO A 161 18.14 -28.34 -17.93
C PRO A 161 19.39 -27.85 -18.68
N HIS A 162 19.50 -26.54 -18.91
CA HIS A 162 20.66 -25.93 -19.58
C HIS A 162 21.99 -26.18 -18.84
N LEU A 163 21.99 -26.05 -17.51
CA LEU A 163 23.17 -26.32 -16.68
C LEU A 163 23.52 -27.82 -16.65
N TRP A 164 22.52 -28.71 -16.71
CA TRP A 164 22.74 -30.16 -16.77
C TRP A 164 23.34 -30.60 -18.11
N GLU A 165 22.84 -30.07 -19.23
CA GLU A 165 23.43 -30.30 -20.55
C GLU A 165 24.87 -29.79 -20.64
N LEU A 166 25.15 -28.58 -20.11
CA LEU A 166 26.50 -28.04 -20.04
C LEU A 166 27.43 -28.92 -19.18
N TYR A 167 26.96 -29.40 -18.03
CA TYR A 167 27.73 -30.32 -17.17
C TYR A 167 28.07 -31.63 -17.89
N LEU A 168 27.11 -32.23 -18.61
CA LEU A 168 27.34 -33.45 -19.38
C LEU A 168 28.33 -33.24 -20.52
N GLN A 169 28.31 -32.08 -21.19
CA GLN A 169 29.30 -31.76 -22.22
C GLN A 169 30.72 -31.61 -21.65
N VAL A 170 30.86 -30.99 -20.48
CA VAL A 170 32.17 -30.78 -19.83
C VAL A 170 32.75 -32.07 -19.25
N THR A 171 31.92 -32.98 -18.74
CA THR A 171 32.39 -34.22 -18.08
C THR A 171 32.40 -35.45 -18.99
N GLY A 172 31.45 -35.56 -19.93
CA GLY A 172 31.29 -36.69 -20.85
C GLY A 172 32.23 -36.68 -22.06
N GLY A 173 33.05 -35.64 -22.22
CA GLY A 173 34.10 -35.56 -23.24
C GLY A 173 35.46 -36.14 -22.81
N SER A 174 35.48 -37.03 -21.82
CA SER A 174 36.67 -37.66 -21.22
C SER A 174 36.91 -39.08 -21.75
#